data_AF-A0A7M4D2D2-F1
#
_entry.id   AF-A0A7M4D2D2-F1
#
_cell.length_a   1.000
_cell.length_b   1.000
_cell.length_c   1.000
_cell.angle_alpha   90.00
_cell.angle_beta   90.00
_cell.angle_gamma   90.00
#
_symmetry.space_group_name_H-M   'P 1'
#
loop_
_entity.id
_entity.type
_entity.pdbx_description
1 polymer ?
#
loop_
_entity_poly.entity_id
_entity_poly.type
_entity_poly.pdbx_seq_one_letter_code
_entity_poly.pdbx_strand_id
1 'polypeptide(L)'
;MSTNNLIKSDNSTDTSIRDENTAKLRFDFIGMMFALAIAQVGVELGDFYVKSLSIRDHLYVLTHLLLAIFIISSSWIGWQKSKSKGNNEAITDSFSLSYIVLLVDLFLVIFYFIIVKGVEKPTNTTQIASGDPEVFWSMVIFGIYFIWDIITKLIDIENHETLAWKLKWKTFLKRGYQAPLCFGIIFFLFQPMTEIKTSNSVVILDIALILTFALFRGLKSEHIFQMSNKKARNIRIFVSLIIPLLGVISIFVLNYFDYV
;
A
#
# COMPACT_ATOMS: atom_id res chain seq x y z
N MET A 1 -1.15 64.25 -8.24
CA MET A 1 -0.68 63.18 -7.34
C MET A 1 -1.87 62.28 -7.07
N SER A 2 -1.72 60.96 -7.23
CA SER A 2 -2.79 59.93 -7.20
C SER A 2 -3.28 59.48 -8.58
N THR A 3 -2.78 58.32 -9.02
CA THR A 3 -3.46 57.19 -9.69
C THR A 3 -2.40 56.21 -10.19
N ASN A 4 -2.07 55.17 -9.41
CA ASN A 4 -1.26 54.02 -9.89
C ASN A 4 -1.38 52.82 -8.94
N ASN A 5 -2.60 52.37 -8.63
CA ASN A 5 -2.84 51.20 -7.76
C ASN A 5 -4.04 50.36 -8.23
N LEU A 6 -4.09 49.97 -9.50
CA LEU A 6 -5.25 49.20 -10.02
C LEU A 6 -4.91 48.11 -11.05
N ILE A 7 -3.68 47.59 -11.04
CA ILE A 7 -3.30 46.43 -11.87
C ILE A 7 -2.45 45.47 -11.03
N LYS A 8 -3.09 44.70 -10.13
CA LYS A 8 -2.42 43.58 -9.47
C LYS A 8 -3.34 42.42 -9.04
N SER A 9 -4.65 42.47 -9.29
CA SER A 9 -5.59 41.45 -8.78
C SER A 9 -5.92 40.29 -9.72
N ASP A 10 -5.58 40.35 -11.00
CA ASP A 10 -6.09 39.35 -11.96
C ASP A 10 -5.18 38.13 -12.14
N ASN A 11 -3.86 38.27 -11.93
CA ASN A 11 -2.93 37.17 -12.15
C ASN A 11 -2.98 36.07 -11.06
N SER A 12 -3.36 36.40 -9.82
CA SER A 12 -3.36 35.43 -8.70
C SER A 12 -4.48 34.40 -8.79
N THR A 13 -5.63 34.80 -9.34
CA THR A 13 -6.82 33.94 -9.44
C THR A 13 -6.63 32.89 -10.53
N ASP A 14 -6.08 33.30 -11.69
CA ASP A 14 -5.82 32.41 -12.82
C ASP A 14 -4.75 31.36 -12.54
N THR A 15 -3.74 31.70 -11.74
CA THR A 15 -2.71 30.74 -11.31
C THR A 15 -3.28 29.71 -10.33
N SER A 16 -4.07 30.14 -9.34
CA SER A 16 -4.70 29.20 -8.39
C SER A 16 -5.63 28.18 -9.07
N ILE A 17 -6.38 28.60 -10.08
CA ILE A 17 -7.31 27.72 -10.82
C ILE A 17 -6.54 26.70 -11.66
N ARG A 18 -5.41 27.11 -12.27
CA ARG A 18 -4.54 26.19 -13.02
C ARG A 18 -3.89 25.14 -12.12
N ASP A 19 -3.42 25.54 -10.95
CA ASP A 19 -2.77 24.64 -9.99
C ASP A 19 -3.75 23.60 -9.44
N GLU A 20 -4.99 24.01 -9.13
CA GLU A 20 -6.06 23.09 -8.70
C GLU A 20 -6.40 22.06 -9.78
N ASN A 21 -6.51 22.49 -11.04
CA ASN A 21 -6.83 21.60 -12.15
C ASN A 21 -5.72 20.58 -12.44
N THR A 22 -4.45 20.97 -12.32
CA THR A 22 -3.31 20.07 -12.54
C THR A 22 -3.14 19.06 -11.42
N ALA A 23 -3.35 19.45 -10.15
CA ALA A 23 -3.41 18.51 -9.05
C ALA A 23 -4.52 17.47 -9.28
N LYS A 24 -5.71 17.92 -9.70
CA LYS A 24 -6.83 17.02 -10.03
C LYS A 24 -6.50 16.03 -11.15
N LEU A 25 -5.86 16.48 -12.23
CA LEU A 25 -5.43 15.61 -13.34
C LEU A 25 -4.53 14.46 -12.87
N ARG A 26 -3.58 14.74 -11.96
CA ARG A 26 -2.74 13.70 -11.36
C ARG A 26 -3.57 12.69 -10.57
N PHE A 27 -4.48 13.18 -9.73
CA PHE A 27 -5.35 12.32 -8.93
C PHE A 27 -6.19 11.40 -9.83
N ASP A 28 -6.76 11.96 -10.90
CA ASP A 28 -7.55 11.20 -11.85
C ASP A 28 -6.69 10.16 -12.57
N PHE A 29 -5.47 10.51 -13.00
CA PHE A 29 -4.54 9.58 -13.64
C PHE A 29 -4.19 8.38 -12.75
N ILE A 30 -3.74 8.60 -11.52
CA ILE A 30 -3.42 7.50 -10.60
C ILE A 30 -4.68 6.71 -10.22
N GLY A 31 -5.82 7.38 -10.03
CA GLY A 31 -7.11 6.74 -9.80
C GLY A 31 -7.49 5.76 -10.93
N MET A 32 -7.28 6.16 -12.19
CA MET A 32 -7.48 5.29 -13.35
C MET A 32 -6.51 4.10 -13.35
N MET A 33 -5.24 4.29 -12.97
CA MET A 33 -4.27 3.19 -12.85
C MET A 33 -4.69 2.17 -11.79
N PHE A 34 -5.21 2.61 -10.64
CA PHE A 34 -5.78 1.71 -9.63
C PHE A 34 -6.99 0.93 -10.19
N ALA A 35 -7.88 1.59 -10.93
CA ALA A 35 -9.02 0.94 -11.56
C ALA A 35 -8.59 -0.13 -12.58
N LEU A 36 -7.56 0.15 -13.38
CA LEU A 36 -6.98 -0.83 -14.31
C LEU A 36 -6.39 -2.04 -13.59
N ALA A 37 -5.70 -1.82 -12.46
CA ALA A 37 -5.18 -2.91 -11.65
C ALA A 37 -6.30 -3.81 -11.08
N ILE A 38 -7.42 -3.23 -10.61
CA ILE A 38 -8.59 -4.00 -10.17
C ILE A 38 -9.23 -4.73 -11.36
N ALA A 39 -9.37 -4.08 -12.52
CA ALA A 39 -9.93 -4.70 -13.71
C ALA A 39 -9.11 -5.93 -14.13
N GLN A 40 -7.78 -5.87 -14.02
CA GLN A 40 -6.90 -6.99 -14.29
C GLN A 40 -7.21 -8.19 -13.40
N VAL A 41 -7.61 -7.99 -12.14
CA VAL A 41 -8.05 -9.10 -11.27
C VAL A 41 -9.27 -9.81 -11.85
N GLY A 42 -10.22 -9.05 -12.40
CA GLY A 42 -11.39 -9.60 -13.06
C GLY A 42 -11.03 -10.43 -14.30
N VAL A 43 -10.03 -9.99 -15.08
CA VAL A 43 -9.51 -10.74 -16.23
C VAL A 43 -8.89 -12.07 -15.77
N GLU A 44 -8.02 -12.06 -14.76
CA GLU A 44 -7.37 -13.27 -14.26
C GLU A 44 -8.37 -14.24 -13.62
N LEU A 45 -9.39 -13.73 -12.92
CA LEU A 45 -10.49 -14.54 -12.38
C LEU A 45 -11.34 -15.16 -13.51
N GLY A 46 -11.61 -14.41 -14.58
CA GLY A 46 -12.32 -14.90 -15.76
C GLY A 46 -11.55 -16.01 -16.48
N ASP A 47 -10.25 -15.81 -16.70
CA ASP A 47 -9.34 -16.81 -17.27
C ASP A 47 -9.35 -18.12 -16.45
N PHE A 48 -9.35 -18.01 -15.12
CA PHE A 48 -9.44 -19.16 -14.23
C PHE A 48 -10.78 -19.91 -14.41
N TYR A 49 -11.89 -19.19 -14.50
CA TYR A 49 -13.22 -19.80 -14.68
C TYR A 49 -13.36 -20.52 -16.03
N VAL A 50 -12.88 -19.93 -17.12
CA VAL A 50 -12.96 -20.50 -18.48
C VAL A 50 -12.25 -21.85 -18.57
N LYS A 51 -11.17 -22.05 -17.81
CA LYS A 51 -10.44 -23.32 -17.78
C LYS A 51 -11.21 -24.47 -17.11
N SER A 52 -12.43 -24.24 -16.62
CA SER A 52 -13.31 -25.26 -16.01
C SER A 52 -12.65 -26.02 -14.86
N LEU A 53 -11.72 -25.38 -14.16
CA LEU A 53 -11.03 -25.96 -13.01
C LEU A 53 -11.94 -25.90 -11.78
N SER A 54 -11.87 -26.94 -10.95
CA SER A 54 -12.58 -27.00 -9.68
C SER A 54 -12.03 -25.92 -8.73
N ILE A 55 -12.92 -25.01 -8.31
CA ILE A 55 -12.64 -23.96 -7.32
C ILE A 55 -12.12 -24.55 -6.00
N ARG A 56 -12.64 -25.72 -5.62
CA ARG A 56 -12.28 -26.37 -4.35
C ARG A 56 -10.83 -26.83 -4.33
N ASP A 57 -10.32 -27.28 -5.47
CA ASP A 57 -8.97 -27.83 -5.57
C ASP A 57 -7.91 -26.73 -5.76
N HIS A 58 -8.34 -25.53 -6.18
CA HIS A 58 -7.47 -24.39 -6.50
C HIS A 58 -7.82 -23.16 -5.68
N LEU A 59 -8.18 -23.37 -4.42
CA LEU A 59 -8.63 -22.30 -3.51
C LEU A 59 -7.53 -21.22 -3.32
N TYR A 60 -6.26 -21.61 -3.39
CA TYR A 60 -5.10 -20.71 -3.36
C TYR A 60 -5.15 -19.62 -4.44
N VAL A 61 -5.61 -19.93 -5.65
CA VAL A 61 -5.75 -18.94 -6.74
C VAL A 61 -6.72 -17.82 -6.33
N LEU A 62 -7.84 -18.19 -5.71
CA LEU A 62 -8.82 -17.22 -5.24
C LEU A 62 -8.28 -16.39 -4.07
N THR A 63 -7.47 -16.97 -3.18
CA THR A 63 -6.90 -16.24 -2.05
C THR A 63 -5.79 -15.30 -2.48
N HIS A 64 -4.98 -15.66 -3.48
CA HIS A 64 -4.02 -14.73 -4.11
C HIS A 64 -4.72 -13.54 -4.76
N LEU A 65 -5.79 -13.78 -5.52
CA LEU A 65 -6.58 -12.70 -6.14
C LEU A 65 -7.26 -11.84 -5.07
N LEU A 66 -7.76 -12.44 -3.99
CA LEU A 66 -8.34 -11.71 -2.86
C LEU A 66 -7.30 -10.84 -2.14
N LEU A 67 -6.09 -11.37 -1.92
CA LEU A 67 -4.95 -10.62 -1.39
C LEU A 67 -4.65 -9.42 -2.30
N ALA A 68 -4.57 -9.62 -3.61
CA ALA A 68 -4.31 -8.55 -4.56
C ALA A 68 -5.40 -7.46 -4.52
N ILE A 69 -6.68 -7.84 -4.51
CA ILE A 69 -7.81 -6.89 -4.35
C ILE A 69 -7.66 -6.10 -3.06
N PHE A 70 -7.33 -6.77 -1.95
CA PHE A 70 -7.17 -6.12 -0.66
C PHE A 70 -6.00 -5.12 -0.67
N ILE A 71 -4.85 -5.50 -1.22
CA ILE A 71 -3.68 -4.63 -1.37
C ILE A 71 -4.06 -3.40 -2.20
N ILE A 72 -4.66 -3.59 -3.37
CA ILE A 72 -5.01 -2.52 -4.31
C ILE A 72 -6.04 -1.57 -3.69
N SER A 73 -7.16 -2.10 -3.18
CA SER A 73 -8.25 -1.30 -2.62
C SER A 73 -7.84 -0.54 -1.37
N SER A 74 -7.13 -1.19 -0.44
CA SER A 74 -6.64 -0.54 0.78
C SER A 74 -5.58 0.52 0.47
N SER A 75 -4.77 0.31 -0.58
CA SER A 75 -3.78 1.28 -1.05
C SER A 75 -4.40 2.48 -1.72
N TRP A 76 -5.41 2.28 -2.57
CA TRP A 76 -6.18 3.37 -3.16
C TRP A 76 -6.84 4.24 -2.08
N ILE A 77 -7.53 3.63 -1.10
CA ILE A 77 -8.17 4.39 0.01
C ILE A 77 -7.11 5.13 0.83
N GLY A 78 -5.97 4.49 1.11
CA GLY A 78 -4.89 5.09 1.87
C GLY A 78 -4.23 6.26 1.13
N TRP A 79 -4.09 6.15 -0.19
CA TRP A 79 -3.55 7.18 -1.05
C TRP A 79 -4.52 8.38 -1.17
N GLN A 80 -5.82 8.14 -1.38
CA GLN A 80 -6.88 9.17 -1.39
C GLN A 80 -6.92 10.00 -0.09
N LYS A 81 -6.63 9.37 1.05
CA LYS A 81 -6.61 10.04 2.36
C LYS A 81 -5.25 10.62 2.75
N SER A 82 -4.21 10.41 1.93
CA SER A 82 -2.86 10.87 2.27
C SER A 82 -2.80 12.39 2.23
N LYS A 83 -2.39 12.99 3.34
CA LYS A 83 -2.14 14.44 3.48
C LYS A 83 -0.72 14.85 3.07
N SER A 84 -0.01 14.00 2.30
CA SER A 84 1.36 14.36 1.91
C SER A 84 1.34 15.61 1.02
N LYS A 85 2.18 16.60 1.34
CA LYS A 85 2.21 17.89 0.62
C LYS A 85 2.35 17.70 -0.89
N GLY A 86 3.31 16.87 -1.28
CA GLY A 86 3.54 16.55 -2.68
C GLY A 86 2.37 15.89 -3.39
N ASN A 87 1.34 15.36 -2.70
CA ASN A 87 0.13 14.82 -3.34
C ASN A 87 -0.89 15.90 -3.68
N ASN A 88 -0.86 17.05 -3.00
CA ASN A 88 -1.81 18.15 -3.18
C ASN A 88 -1.22 19.33 -3.99
N GLU A 89 0.07 19.27 -4.30
CA GLU A 89 0.78 20.31 -5.05
C GLU A 89 0.69 20.05 -6.57
N ALA A 90 0.48 21.12 -7.33
CA ALA A 90 0.52 21.09 -8.78
C ALA A 90 1.91 20.63 -9.29
N ILE A 91 1.91 19.92 -10.41
CA ILE A 91 3.16 19.54 -11.09
C ILE A 91 3.57 20.73 -11.95
N THR A 92 4.51 21.52 -11.45
CA THR A 92 5.02 22.71 -12.15
C THR A 92 6.19 22.39 -13.08
N ASP A 93 6.98 21.37 -12.74
CA ASP A 93 8.19 20.98 -13.47
C ASP A 93 8.40 19.45 -13.45
N SER A 94 9.11 18.93 -14.45
CA SER A 94 9.43 17.51 -14.62
C SER A 94 10.39 16.97 -13.56
N PHE A 95 11.13 17.84 -12.88
CA PHE A 95 12.00 17.46 -11.76
C PHE A 95 11.48 17.95 -10.40
N SER A 96 10.21 18.35 -10.35
CA SER A 96 9.57 18.74 -9.09
C SER A 96 9.37 17.55 -8.16
N LEU A 97 9.35 17.82 -6.85
CA LEU A 97 9.07 16.79 -5.84
C LEU A 97 7.71 16.12 -6.08
N SER A 98 6.70 16.88 -6.50
CA SER A 98 5.36 16.39 -6.85
C SER A 98 5.40 15.35 -7.98
N TYR A 99 6.26 15.55 -8.98
CA TYR A 99 6.46 14.57 -10.04
C TYR A 99 7.14 13.29 -9.54
N ILE A 100 8.14 13.40 -8.66
CA ILE A 100 8.79 12.22 -8.05
C ILE A 100 7.76 11.42 -7.23
N VAL A 101 6.90 12.08 -6.45
CA VAL A 101 5.83 11.41 -5.69
C VAL A 101 4.88 10.70 -6.65
N LEU A 102 4.50 11.34 -7.77
CA LEU A 102 3.69 10.72 -8.81
C LEU A 102 4.35 9.46 -9.38
N LEU A 103 5.65 9.50 -9.67
CA LEU A 103 6.37 8.33 -10.16
C LEU A 103 6.36 7.19 -9.14
N VAL A 104 6.59 7.49 -7.85
CA VAL A 104 6.53 6.48 -6.78
C VAL A 104 5.12 5.87 -6.67
N ASP A 105 4.07 6.69 -6.75
CA ASP A 105 2.69 6.22 -6.75
C ASP A 105 2.43 5.30 -7.96
N LEU A 106 2.91 5.68 -9.16
CA LEU A 106 2.77 4.89 -10.38
C LEU A 106 3.54 3.55 -10.26
N PHE A 107 4.78 3.57 -9.77
CA PHE A 107 5.57 2.35 -9.55
C PHE A 107 4.89 1.40 -8.57
N LEU A 108 4.30 1.92 -7.49
CA LEU A 108 3.53 1.10 -6.55
C LEU A 108 2.34 0.41 -7.25
N VAL A 109 1.60 1.14 -8.09
CA VAL A 109 0.48 0.55 -8.84
C VAL A 109 0.97 -0.51 -9.84
N ILE A 110 2.11 -0.30 -10.49
CA ILE A 110 2.73 -1.31 -11.36
C ILE A 110 3.06 -2.58 -10.57
N PHE A 111 3.62 -2.48 -9.37
CA PHE A 111 3.88 -3.66 -8.54
C PHE A 111 2.59 -4.39 -8.15
N TYR A 112 1.50 -3.67 -7.91
CA TYR A 112 0.20 -4.32 -7.70
C TYR A 112 -0.26 -5.07 -8.95
N PHE A 113 -0.08 -4.50 -10.14
CA PHE A 113 -0.39 -5.18 -11.39
C PHE A 113 0.46 -6.45 -11.57
N ILE A 114 1.74 -6.40 -11.20
CA ILE A 114 2.63 -7.57 -11.25
C ILE A 114 2.16 -8.66 -10.28
N ILE A 115 1.70 -8.33 -9.07
CA ILE A 115 1.09 -9.32 -8.16
C ILE A 115 -0.10 -10.00 -8.83
N VAL A 116 -1.03 -9.22 -9.40
CA VAL A 116 -2.22 -9.77 -10.06
C VAL A 116 -1.81 -10.68 -11.23
N LYS A 117 -0.84 -10.26 -12.04
CA LYS A 117 -0.31 -11.06 -13.15
C LYS A 117 0.49 -12.29 -12.71
N GLY A 118 1.08 -12.23 -11.53
CA GLY A 118 1.89 -13.29 -10.94
C GLY A 118 1.05 -14.41 -10.35
N VAL A 119 -0.26 -14.23 -10.20
CA VAL A 119 -1.17 -15.27 -9.71
C VAL A 119 -1.00 -16.54 -10.52
N GLU A 120 -0.79 -17.64 -9.80
CA GLU A 120 -0.56 -18.94 -10.40
C GLU A 120 -1.73 -19.35 -11.31
N LYS A 121 -1.37 -19.83 -12.50
CA LYS A 121 -2.31 -20.33 -13.50
C LYS A 121 -2.21 -21.84 -13.55
N PRO A 122 -2.99 -22.59 -12.75
CA PRO A 122 -2.97 -24.04 -12.79
C PRO A 122 -3.18 -24.54 -14.21
N THR A 123 -2.24 -25.34 -14.70
CA THR A 123 -2.37 -26.05 -15.98
C THR A 123 -2.97 -27.44 -15.80
N ASN A 124 -2.75 -28.06 -14.63
CA ASN A 124 -3.22 -29.40 -14.27
C ASN A 124 -3.68 -29.43 -12.80
N THR A 125 -4.47 -30.45 -12.43
CA THR A 125 -5.00 -30.65 -11.07
C THR A 125 -3.93 -30.95 -10.00
N THR A 126 -2.72 -31.32 -10.41
CA THR A 126 -1.60 -31.69 -9.51
C THR A 126 -0.54 -30.61 -9.39
N GLN A 127 -0.79 -29.41 -9.92
CA GLN A 127 0.18 -28.32 -9.80
C GLN A 127 0.40 -27.95 -8.33
N ILE A 128 1.66 -27.94 -7.95
CA ILE A 128 2.11 -27.57 -6.62
C ILE A 128 1.95 -26.06 -6.48
N ALA A 129 1.18 -25.62 -5.47
CA ALA A 129 0.98 -24.22 -5.17
C ALA A 129 2.26 -23.61 -4.55
N SER A 130 2.61 -22.39 -4.97
CA SER A 130 3.69 -21.57 -4.40
C SER A 130 3.17 -20.19 -4.02
N GLY A 131 3.55 -19.73 -2.83
CA GLY A 131 3.29 -18.37 -2.36
C GLY A 131 4.50 -17.44 -2.44
N ASP A 132 5.58 -17.89 -3.10
CA ASP A 132 6.83 -17.15 -3.20
C ASP A 132 6.64 -15.80 -3.91
N PRO A 133 5.90 -15.71 -5.03
CA PRO A 133 5.67 -14.44 -5.72
C PRO A 133 4.97 -13.42 -4.81
N GLU A 134 3.95 -13.84 -4.06
CA GLU A 134 3.14 -12.97 -3.21
C GLU A 134 3.94 -12.43 -2.04
N VAL A 135 4.74 -13.29 -1.38
CA VAL A 135 5.64 -12.88 -0.30
C VAL A 135 6.70 -11.93 -0.83
N PHE A 136 7.34 -12.26 -1.96
CA PHE A 136 8.37 -11.42 -2.58
C PHE A 136 7.85 -10.02 -2.91
N TRP A 137 6.74 -9.93 -3.65
CA TRP A 137 6.20 -8.63 -4.04
C TRP A 137 5.62 -7.85 -2.86
N SER A 138 5.08 -8.54 -1.84
CA SER A 138 4.69 -7.89 -0.59
C SER A 138 5.89 -7.27 0.12
N MET A 139 7.03 -7.97 0.19
CA MET A 139 8.28 -7.41 0.72
C MET A 139 8.72 -6.19 -0.08
N VAL A 140 8.66 -6.25 -1.42
CA VAL A 140 9.01 -5.12 -2.28
C VAL A 140 8.11 -3.90 -1.99
N ILE A 141 6.79 -4.09 -1.90
CA ILE A 141 5.84 -3.01 -1.59
C ILE A 141 6.14 -2.36 -0.23
N PHE A 142 6.33 -3.18 0.81
CA PHE A 142 6.66 -2.65 2.14
C PHE A 142 8.05 -2.01 2.17
N GLY A 143 9.01 -2.53 1.41
CA GLY A 143 10.33 -1.94 1.24
C GLY A 143 10.26 -0.55 0.62
N ILE A 144 9.43 -0.37 -0.41
CA ILE A 144 9.19 0.95 -1.03
C ILE A 144 8.54 1.89 -0.02
N TYR A 145 7.51 1.44 0.71
CA TYR A 145 6.92 2.28 1.76
C TYR A 145 7.92 2.67 2.84
N PHE A 146 8.82 1.76 3.22
CA PHE A 146 9.86 2.02 4.20
C PHE A 146 10.89 3.03 3.70
N ILE A 147 11.41 2.86 2.47
CA ILE A 147 12.32 3.80 1.83
C ILE A 147 11.66 5.17 1.68
N TRP A 148 10.39 5.20 1.26
CA TRP A 148 9.64 6.44 1.11
C TRP A 148 9.43 7.16 2.45
N ASP A 149 9.11 6.43 3.51
CA ASP A 149 9.00 6.97 4.86
C ASP A 149 10.35 7.50 5.37
N ILE A 150 11.47 6.86 5.02
CA ILE A 150 12.82 7.38 5.30
C ILE A 150 13.03 8.71 4.57
N ILE A 151 12.83 8.75 3.24
CA ILE A 151 13.05 9.95 2.44
C ILE A 151 12.19 11.11 2.96
N THR A 152 10.89 10.90 3.14
CA THR A 152 9.97 11.99 3.49
C THR A 152 10.03 12.45 4.94
N LYS A 153 10.47 11.60 5.89
CA LYS A 153 10.47 11.93 7.33
C LYS A 153 11.87 12.20 7.88
N LEU A 154 12.93 11.64 7.29
CA LEU A 154 14.30 11.90 7.71
C LEU A 154 14.95 13.04 6.92
N ILE A 155 14.58 13.22 5.64
CA ILE A 155 15.05 14.33 4.84
C ILE A 155 14.03 15.46 4.96
N ASP A 156 14.36 16.49 5.73
CA ASP A 156 13.53 17.67 5.89
C ASP A 156 13.66 18.54 4.63
N ILE A 157 12.89 18.20 3.60
CA ILE A 157 12.87 18.94 2.31
C ILE A 157 12.29 20.36 2.50
N GLU A 158 11.72 20.66 3.68
CA GLU A 158 10.98 21.88 3.96
C GLU A 158 11.87 23.10 4.25
N ASN A 159 13.12 22.92 4.68
CA ASN A 159 14.05 24.02 4.94
C ASN A 159 15.24 23.99 3.97
N HIS A 160 15.06 24.66 2.83
CA HIS A 160 16.12 24.88 1.82
C HIS A 160 17.37 25.58 2.37
N GLU A 161 17.35 26.20 3.55
CA GLU A 161 18.46 27.02 4.05
C GLU A 161 19.59 26.24 4.72
N THR A 162 19.37 24.99 5.13
CA THR A 162 20.48 24.13 5.55
C THR A 162 20.15 22.67 5.25
N LEU A 163 20.87 22.08 4.29
CA LEU A 163 20.97 20.63 4.08
C LEU A 163 21.71 19.94 5.26
N ALA A 164 21.53 20.46 6.48
CA ALA A 164 22.03 19.85 7.68
C ALA A 164 21.15 18.64 7.95
N TRP A 165 21.74 17.45 7.82
CA TRP A 165 21.23 16.13 8.22
C TRP A 165 20.88 16.07 9.72
N LYS A 166 20.04 16.96 10.23
CA LYS A 166 19.43 16.80 11.55
C LYS A 166 18.34 15.74 11.43
N LEU A 167 18.79 14.49 11.46
CA LEU A 167 17.97 13.29 11.62
C LEU A 167 16.96 13.52 12.74
N LYS A 168 15.69 13.79 12.39
CA LYS A 168 14.58 13.92 13.35
C LYS A 168 14.13 12.53 13.80
N TRP A 169 15.02 11.78 14.43
CA TRP A 169 14.81 10.38 14.83
C TRP A 169 13.58 10.20 15.72
N LYS A 170 13.26 11.18 16.59
CA LYS A 170 12.05 11.16 17.42
C LYS A 170 10.75 11.22 16.59
N THR A 171 10.72 12.02 15.53
CA THR A 171 9.56 12.13 14.64
C THR A 171 9.42 10.88 13.77
N PHE A 172 10.56 10.38 13.27
CA PHE A 172 10.62 9.14 12.51
C PHE A 172 10.16 7.94 13.36
N LEU A 173 10.66 7.75 14.58
CA LEU A 173 10.24 6.65 15.45
C LEU A 173 8.76 6.75 15.84
N LYS A 174 8.18 7.95 15.93
CA LYS A 174 6.76 8.11 16.28
C LYS A 174 5.81 7.71 15.15
N ARG A 175 6.20 7.88 13.89
CA ARG A 175 5.29 7.72 12.72
C ARG A 175 5.80 6.80 11.62
N GLY A 176 7.09 6.51 11.57
CA GLY A 176 7.79 5.77 10.52
C GLY A 176 8.08 4.31 10.87
N TYR A 177 7.77 3.85 12.09
CA TYR A 177 8.01 2.46 12.50
C TYR A 177 7.07 1.44 11.81
N GLN A 178 5.99 1.92 11.21
CA GLN A 178 4.88 1.08 10.73
C GLN A 178 5.29 0.20 9.54
N ALA A 179 5.87 0.81 8.50
CA ALA A 179 6.37 0.09 7.34
C ALA A 179 7.51 -0.90 7.69
N PRO A 180 8.56 -0.52 8.44
CA PRO A 180 9.62 -1.47 8.80
C PRO A 180 9.15 -2.58 9.74
N LEU A 181 8.14 -2.34 10.58
CA LEU A 181 7.52 -3.41 11.37
C LEU A 181 6.85 -4.46 10.47
N CYS A 182 6.02 -4.03 9.52
CA CYS A 182 5.36 -4.95 8.60
C CYS A 182 6.35 -5.63 7.63
N PHE A 183 7.37 -4.90 7.18
CA PHE A 183 8.47 -5.46 6.41
C PHE A 183 9.20 -6.56 7.19
N GLY A 184 9.55 -6.30 8.45
CA GLY A 184 10.19 -7.28 9.33
C GLY A 184 9.32 -8.50 9.58
N ILE A 185 8.01 -8.32 9.79
CA ILE A 185 7.06 -9.44 9.91
C ILE A 185 7.13 -10.35 8.69
N ILE A 186 7.06 -9.78 7.47
CA ILE A 186 7.08 -10.60 6.25
C ILE A 186 8.44 -11.27 6.06
N PHE A 187 9.53 -10.51 6.22
CA PHE A 187 10.89 -11.01 6.02
C PHE A 187 11.23 -12.15 6.99
N PHE A 188 10.94 -11.99 8.28
CA PHE A 188 11.32 -12.99 9.28
C PHE A 188 10.30 -14.12 9.44
N LEU A 189 9.00 -13.87 9.27
CA LEU A 189 7.97 -14.87 9.56
C LEU A 189 7.50 -15.62 8.32
N PHE A 190 7.48 -15.00 7.15
CA PHE A 190 6.86 -15.60 5.95
C PHE A 190 7.87 -16.13 4.94
N GLN A 191 9.12 -15.65 4.93
CA GLN A 191 10.17 -16.22 4.09
C GLN A 191 10.48 -17.71 4.40
N PRO A 192 10.39 -18.22 5.64
CA PRO A 192 10.51 -19.65 5.89
C PRO A 192 9.29 -20.46 5.40
N MET A 193 8.11 -19.83 5.32
CA MET A 193 6.86 -20.50 4.96
C MET A 193 6.75 -20.78 3.45
N THR A 194 7.55 -20.11 2.61
CA THR A 194 7.58 -20.35 1.15
C THR A 194 8.14 -21.73 0.79
N GLU A 195 8.85 -22.39 1.71
CA GLU A 195 9.34 -23.75 1.48
C GLU A 195 8.22 -24.81 1.54
N ILE A 196 7.06 -24.47 2.14
CA ILE A 196 5.93 -25.39 2.32
C ILE A 196 5.02 -25.35 1.09
N LYS A 197 5.11 -26.40 0.29
CA LYS A 197 4.46 -26.53 -1.02
C LYS A 197 3.08 -27.18 -0.97
N THR A 198 2.24 -26.79 0.01
CA THR A 198 0.87 -27.30 0.12
C THR A 198 -0.16 -26.21 -0.14
N SER A 199 -1.23 -26.54 -0.87
CA SER A 199 -2.32 -25.61 -1.22
C SER A 199 -2.93 -24.93 0.01
N ASN A 200 -3.14 -25.67 1.11
CA ASN A 200 -3.67 -25.12 2.36
C ASN A 200 -2.71 -24.14 3.03
N SER A 201 -1.41 -24.44 3.03
CA SER A 201 -0.39 -23.53 3.59
C SER A 201 -0.33 -22.22 2.81
N VAL A 202 -0.47 -22.27 1.48
CA VAL A 202 -0.51 -21.06 0.63
C VAL A 202 -1.75 -20.21 0.93
N VAL A 203 -2.93 -20.83 1.10
CA VAL A 203 -4.15 -20.12 1.54
C VAL A 203 -3.94 -19.43 2.89
N ILE A 204 -3.32 -20.12 3.85
CA ILE A 204 -3.02 -19.56 5.18
C ILE A 204 -2.03 -18.39 5.07
N LEU A 205 -1.02 -18.52 4.21
CA LEU A 205 -0.03 -17.49 3.94
C LEU A 205 -0.68 -16.22 3.35
N ASP A 206 -1.58 -16.36 2.37
CA ASP A 206 -2.33 -15.23 1.81
C ASP A 206 -3.16 -14.51 2.88
N ILE A 207 -3.84 -15.26 3.74
CA ILE A 207 -4.61 -14.69 4.86
C ILE A 207 -3.66 -13.94 5.80
N ALA A 208 -2.49 -14.48 6.11
CA ALA A 208 -1.50 -13.82 6.95
C ALA A 208 -0.98 -12.52 6.33
N LEU A 209 -0.76 -12.50 5.01
CA LEU A 209 -0.39 -11.31 4.26
C LEU A 209 -1.52 -10.26 4.29
N ILE A 210 -2.77 -10.66 4.05
CA ILE A 210 -3.95 -9.76 4.15
C ILE A 210 -3.99 -9.12 5.54
N LEU A 211 -3.84 -9.91 6.60
CA LEU A 211 -3.83 -9.40 7.98
C LEU A 211 -2.65 -8.46 8.22
N THR A 212 -1.48 -8.74 7.64
CA THR A 212 -0.31 -7.85 7.73
C THR A 212 -0.56 -6.50 7.04
N PHE A 213 -1.17 -6.50 5.85
CA PHE A 213 -1.59 -5.27 5.17
C PHE A 213 -2.69 -4.54 5.95
N ALA A 214 -3.64 -5.26 6.57
CA ALA A 214 -4.67 -4.68 7.41
C ALA A 214 -4.05 -4.00 8.65
N LEU A 215 -3.09 -4.66 9.30
CA LEU A 215 -2.34 -4.13 10.43
C LEU A 215 -1.60 -2.84 10.04
N PHE A 216 -0.89 -2.84 8.91
CA PHE A 216 -0.21 -1.65 8.40
C PHE A 216 -1.18 -0.47 8.24
N ARG A 217 -2.34 -0.72 7.64
CA ARG A 217 -3.38 0.32 7.42
C ARG A 217 -3.98 0.80 8.73
N GLY A 218 -4.23 -0.11 9.68
CA GLY A 218 -4.69 0.21 11.02
C GLY A 218 -3.70 1.12 11.75
N LEU A 219 -2.41 0.78 11.72
CA LEU A 219 -1.35 1.56 12.36
C LEU A 219 -1.25 2.98 11.78
N LYS A 220 -1.40 3.12 10.45
CA LYS A 220 -1.31 4.41 9.75
C LYS A 220 -2.53 5.33 9.94
N SER A 221 -3.62 4.84 10.51
CA SER A 221 -4.87 5.60 10.63
C SER A 221 -4.86 6.58 11.82
N GLU A 222 -4.43 7.82 11.58
CA GLU A 222 -4.42 8.89 12.60
C GLU A 222 -5.82 9.20 13.17
N HIS A 223 -6.86 8.99 12.37
CA HIS A 223 -8.25 9.23 12.75
C HIS A 223 -8.71 8.37 13.94
N ILE A 224 -8.11 7.18 14.13
CA ILE A 224 -8.47 6.30 15.25
C ILE A 224 -8.21 7.03 16.59
N PHE A 225 -7.11 7.76 16.67
CA PHE A 225 -6.70 8.43 17.91
C PHE A 225 -7.44 9.75 18.14
N GLN A 226 -8.01 10.35 17.10
CA GLN A 226 -8.73 11.63 17.16
C GLN A 226 -10.23 11.48 17.48
N MET A 227 -10.75 10.25 17.61
CA MET A 227 -12.17 10.04 17.93
C MET A 227 -12.50 10.42 19.38
N SER A 228 -13.50 11.29 19.54
CA SER A 228 -14.05 11.69 20.84
C SER A 228 -14.81 10.56 21.54
N ASN A 229 -15.49 9.70 20.76
CA ASN A 229 -16.24 8.57 21.32
C ASN A 229 -15.30 7.41 21.70
N LYS A 230 -15.11 7.22 23.01
CA LYS A 230 -14.25 6.17 23.59
C LYS A 230 -14.65 4.75 23.16
N LYS A 231 -15.95 4.43 23.07
CA LYS A 231 -16.42 3.09 22.67
C LYS A 231 -16.07 2.81 21.20
N ALA A 232 -16.38 3.76 20.30
CA ALA A 232 -16.08 3.64 18.89
C ALA A 232 -14.56 3.53 18.62
N ARG A 233 -13.76 4.31 19.36
CA ARG A 233 -12.29 4.22 19.33
C ARG A 233 -11.79 2.84 19.72
N ASN A 234 -12.26 2.30 20.85
CA ASN A 234 -11.84 0.98 21.33
C ASN A 234 -12.20 -0.13 20.33
N ILE A 235 -13.41 -0.09 19.76
CA ILE A 235 -13.84 -1.05 18.72
C ILE A 235 -12.91 -0.96 17.50
N ARG A 236 -12.59 0.25 17.03
CA ARG A 236 -11.68 0.41 15.89
C ARG A 236 -10.27 -0.08 16.17
N ILE A 237 -9.71 0.22 17.35
CA ILE A 237 -8.39 -0.31 17.76
C ILE A 237 -8.43 -1.84 17.75
N PHE A 238 -9.48 -2.42 18.32
CA PHE A 238 -9.63 -3.87 18.37
C PHE A 238 -9.66 -4.50 16.97
N VAL A 239 -10.52 -3.98 16.09
CA VAL A 239 -10.71 -4.55 14.75
C VAL A 239 -9.52 -4.31 13.83
N SER A 240 -8.87 -3.14 13.89
CA SER A 240 -7.82 -2.76 12.93
C SER A 240 -6.40 -3.10 13.38
N LEU A 241 -6.18 -3.35 14.67
CA LEU A 241 -4.85 -3.65 15.22
C LEU A 241 -4.81 -4.99 15.92
N ILE A 242 -5.73 -5.24 16.85
CA ILE A 242 -5.66 -6.45 17.70
C ILE A 242 -6.00 -7.70 16.88
N ILE A 243 -7.09 -7.70 16.11
CA ILE A 243 -7.48 -8.87 15.30
C ILE A 243 -6.38 -9.23 14.29
N PRO A 244 -5.86 -8.28 13.48
CA PRO A 244 -4.79 -8.61 12.54
C PRO A 244 -3.52 -9.11 13.22
N LEU A 245 -3.12 -8.48 14.33
CA LEU A 245 -1.94 -8.89 15.08
C LEU A 245 -2.08 -10.30 15.65
N LEU A 246 -3.21 -10.59 16.30
CA LEU A 246 -3.49 -11.93 16.84
C LEU A 246 -3.54 -12.97 15.72
N GLY A 247 -4.16 -12.65 14.59
CA GLY A 247 -4.20 -13.57 13.45
C GLY A 247 -2.81 -13.88 12.89
N VAL A 248 -1.93 -12.87 12.74
CA VAL A 248 -0.53 -13.08 12.32
C VAL A 248 0.21 -13.97 13.33
N ILE A 249 0.07 -13.69 14.64
CA ILE A 249 0.71 -14.49 15.69
C ILE A 249 0.18 -15.92 15.69
N SER A 250 -1.13 -16.11 15.58
CA SER A 250 -1.75 -17.44 15.56
C SER A 250 -1.27 -18.27 14.37
N ILE A 251 -1.20 -17.67 13.17
CA ILE A 251 -0.70 -18.35 11.97
C ILE A 251 0.77 -18.74 12.15
N PHE A 252 1.59 -17.82 12.68
CA PHE A 252 2.99 -18.11 12.94
C PHE A 252 3.17 -19.25 13.93
N VAL A 253 2.44 -19.23 15.05
CA VAL A 253 2.51 -20.26 16.08
C VAL A 253 2.08 -21.61 15.53
N LEU A 254 0.99 -21.68 14.77
CA LEU A 254 0.53 -22.92 14.15
C LEU A 254 1.59 -23.50 13.21
N ASN A 255 2.18 -22.69 12.34
CA ASN A 255 3.22 -23.16 11.42
C ASN A 255 4.53 -23.53 12.13
N TYR A 256 4.88 -22.82 13.20
CA TYR A 256 6.07 -23.15 13.99
C TYR A 256 5.95 -24.55 14.61
N PHE A 257 4.77 -24.91 15.12
CA PHE A 257 4.53 -26.24 15.67
C PHE A 257 4.44 -27.34 14.63
N ASP A 258 4.06 -27.03 13.38
CA ASP A 258 4.10 -28.01 12.29
C ASP A 258 5.54 -28.28 11.80
N TYR A 259 6.50 -27.40 12.13
CA TYR A 259 7.90 -27.50 11.70
C TYR A 259 8.83 -28.15 12.75
N VAL A 260 8.40 -28.24 14.02
CA VAL A 260 9.17 -28.82 15.15
C VAL A 260 8.68 -30.22 15.47
#